data_AF-A0A7Y5BV54-F1
#
_entry.id   AF-A0A7Y5BV54-F1
#
_cell.length_a   1.000
_cell.length_b   1.000
_cell.length_c   1.000
_cell.angle_alpha   90.00
_cell.angle_beta   90.00
_cell.angle_gamma   90.00
#
_symmetry.space_group_name_H-M   'P 1'
#
loop_
_entity.id
_entity.type
_entity.pdbx_description
1 polymer ?
#
loop_
_entity_poly.entity_id
_entity_poly.type
_entity_poly.pdbx_seq_one_letter_code
_entity_poly.pdbx_strand_id
1 'polypeptide(L)'
;MPSSSDSLHGLTCPNCGGTVPIPEGQPIVECPYCQQRALVRGERGLRRYQVPLKIQRNQALQATKAFFTSSYAIARDLSQKAKLQEDFVVYLPFWVRWGRVLGWVFGEEKVGSGKNSRYVPREVKVAEEMTWNGAACDVGEFGVTQ
;
A
#
# COMPACT_ATOMS: atom_id res chain seq x y z
N MET A 1 -0.05 36.67 -40.15
CA MET A 1 0.95 35.63 -39.83
C MET A 1 0.19 34.43 -39.27
N PRO A 2 0.17 33.27 -39.94
CA PRO A 2 -0.40 32.07 -39.33
C PRO A 2 0.66 30.97 -39.14
N SER A 3 0.89 30.54 -37.90
CA SER A 3 1.47 29.24 -37.50
C SER A 3 1.67 29.27 -35.98
N SER A 4 1.40 28.24 -35.17
CA SER A 4 1.03 26.85 -35.39
C SER A 4 0.79 26.23 -34.00
N SER A 5 -0.44 25.85 -33.68
CA SER A 5 -0.75 24.90 -32.60
C SER A 5 -2.14 24.32 -32.86
N ASP A 6 -2.33 23.78 -34.06
CA ASP A 6 -3.58 23.16 -34.46
C ASP A 6 -3.37 21.65 -34.54
N SER A 7 -3.33 21.04 -33.36
CA SER A 7 -3.31 19.59 -33.19
C SER A 7 -4.12 19.19 -31.96
N LEU A 8 -5.26 19.86 -31.75
CA LEU A 8 -6.36 19.31 -30.93
C LEU A 8 -6.97 18.11 -31.68
N HIS A 9 -6.28 16.97 -31.64
CA HIS A 9 -6.86 15.70 -32.03
C HIS A 9 -7.95 15.37 -31.01
N GLY A 10 -9.18 15.80 -31.31
CA GLY A 10 -10.35 15.45 -30.51
C GLY A 10 -10.64 13.97 -30.67
N LEU A 11 -10.43 13.17 -29.62
CA LEU A 11 -10.87 11.78 -29.59
C LEU A 11 -12.30 11.71 -29.09
N THR A 12 -13.09 10.83 -29.69
CA THR A 12 -14.46 10.57 -29.24
C THR A 12 -14.43 9.79 -27.93
N CYS A 13 -15.14 10.26 -26.91
CA CYS A 13 -15.30 9.54 -25.66
C CYS A 13 -16.12 8.26 -25.91
N PRO A 14 -15.63 7.07 -25.50
CA PRO A 14 -16.37 5.81 -25.69
C PRO A 14 -17.64 5.72 -24.83
N ASN A 15 -17.75 6.53 -23.77
CA ASN A 15 -18.90 6.51 -22.86
C ASN A 15 -20.04 7.43 -23.31
N CYS A 16 -19.72 8.66 -23.75
CA CYS A 16 -20.74 9.67 -24.05
C CYS A 16 -20.75 10.17 -25.50
N GLY A 17 -19.80 9.73 -26.34
CA GLY A 17 -19.69 10.19 -27.73
C GLY A 17 -19.21 11.64 -27.91
N GLY A 18 -18.93 12.37 -26.82
CA GLY A 18 -18.42 13.73 -26.87
C GLY A 18 -16.98 13.81 -27.37
N THR A 19 -16.62 14.90 -28.03
CA THR A 19 -15.24 15.15 -28.45
C THR A 19 -14.42 15.61 -27.26
N VAL A 20 -13.39 14.85 -26.89
CA VAL A 20 -12.50 15.16 -25.77
C VAL A 20 -11.28 15.90 -26.31
N PRO A 21 -11.04 17.17 -25.90
CA PRO A 21 -9.83 17.88 -26.26
C PRO A 21 -8.65 17.25 -25.53
N ILE A 22 -7.58 16.91 -26.27
CA ILE A 22 -6.38 16.30 -25.70
C ILE A 22 -5.26 17.33 -25.73
N PRO A 23 -4.86 17.87 -24.57
CA PRO A 23 -3.68 18.71 -24.50
C PRO A 23 -2.41 17.88 -24.75
N GLU A 24 -1.48 18.43 -25.52
CA GLU A 24 -0.22 17.77 -25.82
C GLU A 24 0.57 17.47 -24.54
N GLY A 25 1.09 16.24 -24.43
CA GLY A 25 1.90 15.81 -23.30
C GLY A 25 1.14 15.28 -22.08
N GLN A 26 -0.20 15.35 -22.03
CA GLN A 26 -0.99 14.72 -20.96
C GLN A 26 -1.47 13.32 -21.35
N PRO A 27 -1.02 12.25 -20.67
CA PRO A 27 -1.44 10.89 -20.98
C PRO A 27 -2.82 10.53 -20.40
N ILE A 28 -3.31 11.30 -19.42
CA ILE A 28 -4.61 11.10 -18.78
C ILE A 28 -5.44 12.35 -19.07
N VAL A 29 -6.59 12.15 -19.70
CA VAL A 29 -7.54 13.22 -20.01
C VAL A 29 -8.86 12.94 -19.34
N GLU A 30 -9.51 14.00 -18.86
CA GLU A 30 -10.83 13.95 -18.26
C GLU A 30 -11.86 14.45 -19.26
N CYS A 31 -12.91 13.67 -19.51
CA CYS A 31 -13.98 14.08 -20.40
C CYS A 31 -14.80 15.22 -19.76
N PRO A 32 -14.97 16.39 -20.41
CA PRO A 32 -15.72 17.51 -19.83
C PRO A 32 -17.22 17.23 -19.70
N TYR A 33 -17.74 16.22 -20.40
CA TYR A 33 -19.17 15.90 -20.42
C TYR A 33 -19.57 14.89 -19.34
N CYS A 34 -18.85 13.77 -19.25
CA CYS A 34 -19.19 12.65 -18.37
C CYS A 34 -18.16 12.41 -17.26
N GLN A 35 -17.12 13.24 -17.16
CA GLN A 35 -16.03 13.15 -16.17
C GLN A 35 -15.26 11.82 -16.20
N GLN A 36 -15.46 11.02 -17.25
CA GLN A 36 -14.70 9.79 -17.44
C GLN A 36 -13.24 10.13 -17.71
N ARG A 37 -12.35 9.50 -16.94
CA ARG A 37 -10.90 9.59 -17.16
C ARG A 37 -10.49 8.52 -18.16
N ALA A 38 -9.83 8.95 -19.23
CA ALA A 38 -9.32 8.08 -20.28
C ALA A 38 -7.81 8.24 -20.41
N LEU A 39 -7.13 7.12 -20.70
CA LEU A 39 -5.71 7.10 -21.02
C LEU A 39 -5.53 7.27 -22.54
N VAL A 40 -4.86 8.33 -22.95
CA VAL A 40 -4.58 8.60 -24.36
C VAL A 40 -3.41 7.75 -24.82
N ARG A 41 -3.65 6.91 -25.82
CA ARG A 41 -2.62 6.10 -26.47
C ARG A 41 -2.05 6.89 -27.66
N GLY A 42 -0.97 7.64 -27.43
CA GLY A 42 -0.19 8.22 -28.52
C GLY A 42 0.68 7.19 -29.24
N GLU A 43 1.48 7.64 -30.21
CA GLU A 43 2.43 6.79 -30.96
C GLU A 43 3.41 6.03 -30.05
N ARG A 44 3.79 6.64 -28.92
CA ARG A 44 4.67 6.03 -27.90
C ARG A 44 4.00 4.90 -27.10
N GLY A 45 2.71 4.66 -27.32
CA GLY A 45 1.92 3.67 -26.58
C GLY A 45 1.70 4.06 -25.11
N LEU A 46 1.00 3.17 -24.38
CA LEU A 46 0.88 3.30 -22.92
C LEU A 46 2.12 2.72 -22.27
N ARG A 47 2.69 3.42 -21.28
CA ARG A 47 3.74 2.84 -20.43
C ARG A 47 3.12 1.67 -19.65
N ARG A 48 3.56 0.47 -19.98
CA ARG A 48 3.23 -0.75 -19.25
C ARG A 48 4.38 -1.08 -18.33
N TYR A 49 4.09 -1.26 -17.05
CA TYR A 49 5.06 -1.75 -16.09
C TYR A 49 4.80 -3.23 -15.89
N GLN A 50 5.83 -4.04 -16.08
CA GLN A 50 5.80 -5.45 -15.72
C GLN A 50 6.63 -5.63 -14.46
N VAL A 51 5.99 -6.12 -13.40
CA VAL A 51 6.67 -6.42 -12.15
C VAL A 51 7.00 -7.91 -12.14
N PRO A 52 8.26 -8.32 -11.96
CA PRO A 52 8.60 -9.72 -11.86
C PRO A 52 7.99 -10.31 -10.58
N LEU A 53 7.40 -11.50 -10.69
CA LEU A 53 6.88 -12.23 -9.53
C LEU A 53 8.06 -12.76 -8.71
N LYS A 54 8.42 -12.02 -7.65
CA LYS A 54 9.51 -12.41 -6.74
C LYS A 54 9.08 -13.48 -5.72
N ILE A 55 7.82 -13.48 -5.33
CA ILE A 55 7.27 -14.36 -4.30
C ILE A 55 6.34 -15.35 -4.96
N GLN A 56 6.65 -16.64 -4.81
CA GLN A 56 5.75 -17.70 -5.28
C GLN A 56 4.62 -17.95 -4.29
N ARG A 57 3.52 -18.54 -4.78
CA ARG A 57 2.33 -18.88 -4.00
C ARG A 57 2.66 -19.62 -2.70
N ASN A 58 3.51 -20.65 -2.76
CA ASN A 58 3.91 -21.42 -1.58
C ASN A 58 4.66 -20.58 -0.53
N GLN A 59 5.51 -19.65 -0.98
CA GLN A 59 6.25 -18.75 -0.09
C GLN A 59 5.29 -17.76 0.58
N ALA A 60 4.32 -17.22 -0.17
CA ALA A 60 3.27 -16.37 0.39
C ALA A 60 2.46 -17.11 1.47
N LEU A 61 2.03 -18.34 1.19
CA LEU A 61 1.29 -19.17 2.15
C LEU A 61 2.10 -19.47 3.43
N GLN A 62 3.39 -19.74 3.30
CA GLN A 62 4.27 -19.94 4.45
C GLN A 62 4.43 -18.66 5.28
N ALA A 63 4.61 -17.51 4.63
CA ALA A 63 4.69 -16.22 5.31
C ALA A 63 3.39 -15.90 6.06
N THR A 64 2.22 -16.16 5.47
CA THR A 64 0.92 -15.98 6.13
C THR A 64 0.77 -16.89 7.35
N LYS A 65 1.18 -18.16 7.25
CA LYS A 65 1.16 -19.09 8.40
C LYS A 65 2.11 -18.65 9.52
N ALA A 66 3.29 -18.14 9.18
CA ALA A 66 4.23 -17.59 10.15
C ALA A 66 3.68 -16.31 10.80
N PHE A 67 2.96 -15.48 10.05
CA PHE A 67 2.30 -14.30 10.58
C PHE A 67 1.29 -14.66 11.68
N PHE A 68 0.51 -15.73 11.52
CA PHE A 68 -0.49 -16.17 12.53
C PHE A 68 0.10 -16.45 13.92
N THR A 69 1.41 -16.66 14.04
CA THR A 69 2.09 -16.92 15.32
C THR A 69 3.12 -15.85 15.68
N SER A 70 3.20 -14.75 14.91
CA SER A 70 4.29 -13.77 15.00
C SER A 70 4.16 -12.78 16.16
N SER A 71 2.96 -12.53 16.67
CA SER A 71 2.71 -11.49 17.67
C SER A 71 1.72 -11.96 18.74
N TYR A 72 1.92 -11.48 19.96
CA TYR A 72 0.98 -11.70 21.06
C TYR A 72 -0.38 -11.02 20.83
N ALA A 73 -0.44 -10.00 19.97
CA ALA A 73 -1.69 -9.34 19.58
C ALA A 73 -2.62 -10.24 18.74
N ILE A 74 -2.13 -11.39 18.28
CA ILE A 74 -2.87 -12.33 17.43
C ILE A 74 -3.50 -13.43 18.31
N ALA A 75 -4.74 -13.82 17.98
CA ALA A 75 -5.45 -14.86 18.71
C ALA A 75 -4.68 -16.20 18.65
N ARG A 76 -4.52 -16.86 19.81
CA ARG A 76 -3.72 -18.09 19.96
C ARG A 76 -4.25 -19.27 19.12
N ASP A 77 -5.55 -19.31 18.88
CA ASP A 77 -6.25 -20.36 18.15
C ASP A 77 -6.40 -20.04 16.64
N LEU A 78 -5.88 -18.89 16.18
CA LEU A 78 -5.99 -18.48 14.78
C LEU A 78 -5.41 -19.52 13.82
N SER A 79 -4.24 -20.07 14.13
CA SER A 79 -3.58 -21.06 13.27
C SER A 79 -4.37 -22.37 13.11
N GLN A 80 -5.21 -22.72 14.08
CA GLN A 80 -6.03 -23.93 14.05
C GLN A 80 -7.39 -23.69 13.37
N LYS A 81 -7.97 -22.49 13.54
CA LYS A 81 -9.32 -22.18 13.07
C LYS A 81 -9.36 -21.44 11.73
N ALA A 82 -8.28 -20.74 11.34
CA ALA A 82 -8.24 -19.98 10.10
C ALA A 82 -8.33 -20.92 8.89
N LYS A 83 -9.24 -20.59 7.98
CA LYS A 83 -9.35 -21.25 6.67
C LYS A 83 -8.96 -20.25 5.60
N LEU A 84 -7.92 -20.60 4.84
CA LEU A 84 -7.54 -19.85 3.64
C LEU A 84 -8.51 -20.22 2.52
N GLN A 85 -9.35 -19.27 2.13
CA GLN A 85 -10.33 -19.46 1.07
C GLN A 85 -9.71 -19.19 -0.30
N GLU A 86 -9.04 -18.06 -0.45
CA GLU A 86 -8.46 -17.60 -1.71
C GLU A 86 -7.09 -16.96 -1.49
N ASP A 87 -6.23 -17.09 -2.49
CA ASP A 87 -4.96 -16.41 -2.59
C ASP A 87 -4.68 -16.04 -4.05
N PHE A 88 -4.61 -14.75 -4.29
CA PHE A 88 -4.42 -14.14 -5.59
C PHE A 88 -3.50 -12.92 -5.47
N VAL A 89 -2.95 -12.50 -6.61
CA VAL A 89 -2.04 -11.35 -6.67
C VAL A 89 -2.83 -10.10 -7.02
N VAL A 90 -2.67 -9.07 -6.22
CA VAL A 90 -3.29 -7.76 -6.44
C VAL A 90 -2.22 -6.70 -6.53
N TYR A 91 -2.41 -5.75 -7.44
CA TYR A 91 -1.65 -4.50 -7.42
C TYR A 91 -2.28 -3.53 -6.43
N LEU A 92 -1.66 -3.35 -5.27
CA LEU A 92 -2.12 -2.42 -4.24
C LEU A 92 -1.19 -1.20 -4.18
N PRO A 93 -1.65 0.01 -4.55
CA PRO A 93 -0.88 1.22 -4.29
C PRO A 93 -0.83 1.49 -2.78
N PHE A 94 0.33 1.89 -2.27
CA PHE A 94 0.55 2.13 -0.85
C PHE A 94 1.43 3.36 -0.62
N TRP A 95 1.24 3.99 0.54
CA TRP A 95 2.10 5.04 1.06
C TRP A 95 3.13 4.45 2.01
N VAL A 96 4.36 4.96 1.92
CA VAL A 96 5.42 4.67 2.89
C VAL A 96 5.65 5.94 3.71
N ARG A 97 5.52 5.82 5.02
CA ARG A 97 5.90 6.85 5.98
C ARG A 97 7.10 6.36 6.76
N TRP A 98 8.13 7.17 6.82
CA TRP A 98 9.33 6.92 7.61
C TRP A 98 9.44 8.00 8.68
N GLY A 99 9.88 7.62 9.87
CA GLY A 99 10.03 8.56 10.97
C GLY A 99 10.95 8.02 12.03
N ARG A 100 11.64 8.94 12.73
CA ARG A 100 12.45 8.59 13.89
C ARG A 100 11.61 8.74 15.14
N VAL A 101 11.38 7.63 15.83
CA VAL A 101 10.65 7.58 17.08
C VAL A 101 11.64 7.73 18.22
N LEU A 102 11.41 8.72 19.07
CA LEU A 102 12.12 8.92 20.33
C LEU A 102 11.12 8.73 21.46
N GLY A 103 11.41 7.79 22.35
CA GLY A 103 10.59 7.49 23.51
C GLY A 103 11.44 7.32 24.76
N TRP A 104 10.89 7.67 25.91
CA TRP A 104 11.47 7.39 27.20
C TRP A 104 10.46 6.58 28.00
N VAL A 105 10.87 5.39 28.42
CA VAL A 105 10.08 4.54 29.29
C VAL A 105 10.70 4.60 30.68
N PHE A 106 9.92 5.11 31.64
CA PHE A 106 10.27 5.13 33.04
C PHE A 106 9.50 4.00 33.72
N GLY A 107 10.21 3.09 34.38
CA GLY A 107 9.57 1.98 35.08
C GLY A 107 10.49 1.36 36.10
N GLU A 108 10.01 0.32 36.77
CA GLU A 108 10.82 -0.46 37.69
C GLU A 108 11.10 -1.82 37.07
N GLU A 109 12.38 -2.20 37.01
CA GLU A 109 12.78 -3.51 36.54
C GLU A 109 13.10 -4.41 37.73
N LYS A 110 12.57 -5.63 37.70
CA LYS A 110 12.89 -6.65 38.69
C LYS A 110 14.27 -7.23 38.37
N VAL A 111 15.26 -6.86 39.17
CA VAL A 111 16.63 -7.38 39.07
C VAL A 111 16.92 -8.38 40.19
N GLY A 112 17.59 -9.48 39.82
CA GLY A 112 17.90 -10.61 40.72
C GLY A 112 16.96 -11.81 40.54
N SER A 113 17.29 -12.92 41.22
CA SER A 113 16.55 -14.19 41.14
C SER A 113 16.16 -14.69 42.53
N GLY A 114 15.02 -15.35 42.64
CA GLY A 114 14.51 -15.92 43.89
C GLY A 114 14.14 -14.87 44.94
N LYS A 115 14.51 -15.10 46.21
CA LYS A 115 14.20 -14.23 47.36
C LYS A 115 14.98 -12.89 47.37
N ASN A 116 16.01 -12.75 46.54
CA ASN A 116 16.84 -11.54 46.44
C ASN A 116 16.42 -10.63 45.26
N SER A 117 15.20 -10.77 44.75
CA SER A 117 14.72 -9.87 43.70
C SER A 117 14.37 -8.50 44.28
N ARG A 118 14.87 -7.44 43.67
CA ARG A 118 14.54 -6.06 44.01
C ARG A 118 14.05 -5.31 42.78
N TYR A 119 13.13 -4.39 42.97
CA TYR A 119 12.69 -3.46 41.93
C TYR A 119 13.63 -2.26 41.94
N VAL A 120 14.20 -1.95 40.77
CA VAL A 120 15.11 -0.79 40.60
C VAL A 120 14.51 0.11 39.54
N PRO A 121 14.40 1.43 39.79
CA PRO A 121 13.95 2.37 38.78
C PRO A 121 14.91 2.35 37.60
N ARG A 122 14.36 2.19 36.39
CA ARG A 122 15.09 2.17 35.14
C ARG A 122 14.42 3.12 34.14
N GLU A 123 15.27 3.94 33.54
CA GLU A 123 14.93 4.75 32.39
C GLU A 123 15.46 4.04 31.13
N VAL A 124 14.57 3.77 30.18
CA VAL A 124 14.93 3.19 28.88
C VAL A 124 14.62 4.21 27.81
N LYS A 125 15.68 4.69 27.14
CA LYS A 125 15.55 5.52 25.95
C LYS A 125 15.41 4.63 24.71
N VAL A 126 14.29 4.78 24.01
CA VAL A 126 14.02 4.17 22.72
C VAL A 126 14.30 5.22 21.65
N ALA A 127 15.20 4.93 20.72
CA ALA A 127 15.52 5.81 19.61
C ALA A 127 15.65 4.98 18.33
N GLU A 128 14.54 4.81 17.63
CA GLU A 128 14.42 3.86 16.53
C GLU A 128 13.88 4.55 15.27
N GLU A 129 14.38 4.12 14.11
CA GLU A 129 13.77 4.47 12.83
C GLU A 129 12.65 3.49 12.56
N MET A 130 11.46 4.01 12.29
CA MET A 130 10.28 3.22 12.07
C MET A 130 9.69 3.55 10.71
N THR A 131 9.20 2.51 10.03
CA THR A 131 8.55 2.61 8.73
C THR A 131 7.13 2.08 8.86
N TRP A 132 6.17 2.85 8.39
CA TRP A 132 4.77 2.46 8.33
C TRP A 132 4.29 2.49 6.89
N ASN A 133 3.69 1.39 6.47
CA ASN A 133 3.08 1.28 5.15
C ASN A 133 1.56 1.28 5.32
N GLY A 134 0.83 1.97 4.44
CA GLY A 134 -0.63 1.99 4.43
C GLY A 134 -1.18 1.98 3.02
N ALA A 135 -2.33 1.34 2.80
CA ALA A 135 -2.98 1.33 1.49
C ALA A 135 -3.36 2.76 1.06
N ALA A 136 -3.08 3.09 -0.20
CA ALA A 136 -3.37 4.41 -0.77
C ALA A 136 -4.76 4.50 -1.41
N CYS A 137 -5.47 3.38 -1.47
CA CYS A 137 -6.83 3.26 -2.00
C CYS A 137 -7.70 2.51 -0.99
N ASP A 138 -9.02 2.57 -1.22
CA ASP A 138 -9.95 1.70 -0.51
C ASP A 138 -9.59 0.23 -0.80
N VAL A 139 -9.57 -0.57 0.26
CA VAL A 139 -9.27 -2.00 0.25
C VAL A 139 -10.41 -2.82 0.85
N GLY A 140 -11.57 -2.20 1.04
CA GLY A 140 -12.78 -2.87 1.51
C GLY A 140 -13.22 -4.01 0.58
N GLU A 141 -12.92 -3.92 -0.72
CA GLU A 141 -13.15 -5.02 -1.67
C GLU A 141 -12.38 -6.31 -1.31
N PHE A 142 -11.28 -6.19 -0.57
CA PHE A 142 -10.49 -7.32 -0.06
C PHE A 142 -10.85 -7.70 1.38
N GLY A 143 -11.92 -7.13 1.94
CA GLY A 143 -12.36 -7.39 3.31
C GLY A 143 -11.47 -6.75 4.38
N VAL A 144 -10.66 -5.76 4.03
CA VAL A 144 -9.81 -5.02 4.98
C VAL A 144 -10.44 -3.67 5.28
N THR A 145 -10.74 -3.42 6.56
CA THR A 145 -11.19 -2.10 7.05
C THR A 145 -9.98 -1.26 7.48
N GLN A 146 -9.85 -0.04 6.94
CA GLN A 146 -8.84 0.93 7.39
C GLN A 146 -9.24 1.63 8.68
#